data_AF-A0A135UK65-F1
#
_entry.id   AF-A0A135UK65-F1
#
_cell.length_a   1.000
_cell.length_b   1.000
_cell.length_c   1.000
_cell.angle_alpha   90.00
_cell.angle_beta   90.00
_cell.angle_gamma   90.00
#
_symmetry.space_group_name_H-M   'P 1'
#
loop_
_entity.id
_entity.type
_entity.pdbx_description
1 polymer ?
#
loop_
_entity_poly.entity_id
_entity_poly.type
_entity_poly.pdbx_seq_one_letter_code
_entity_poly.pdbx_strand_id
1 'polypeptide(L)'
;MSSDITLATEDEAAFEPTRTTPAPTGDLILVVGPSRYEIRVYALILSNASPIFASKMSKADYSEDAVVSDPPRLSLPDDDPKAMDIMCHIIHGNGLSAEMREIPPNLILTVAGLAAKYDCTLALTAAAEYWLSPEIMDTIAQSGVVHPEKKDLLLAAYWFRHGRAFEAGSLRLITEISWSFSSLADGKSGEDEIVALRIASELFFTPILTPYLVQDIQEKSVNVEIK
;
A
#
# COMPACT_ATOMS: atom_id res chain seq x y z
N MET A 1 -6.23 -59.63 20.37
CA MET A 1 -4.88 -59.18 19.99
C MET A 1 -4.92 -59.04 18.48
N SER A 2 -5.35 -57.86 18.00
CA SER A 2 -4.47 -56.80 17.45
C SER A 2 -3.86 -57.23 16.12
N SER A 3 -4.00 -56.54 14.99
CA SER A 3 -4.63 -55.25 14.68
C SER A 3 -4.47 -55.06 13.16
N ASP A 4 -5.56 -54.90 12.42
CA ASP A 4 -5.52 -54.44 11.03
C ASP A 4 -5.42 -52.92 11.03
N ILE A 5 -4.31 -52.42 10.48
CA ILE A 5 -4.08 -51.00 10.20
C ILE A 5 -4.81 -50.68 8.89
N THR A 6 -5.97 -50.05 9.01
CA THR A 6 -6.61 -49.34 7.91
C THR A 6 -5.91 -47.99 7.77
N LEU A 7 -5.14 -47.82 6.71
CA LEU A 7 -4.52 -46.55 6.34
C LEU A 7 -5.63 -45.62 5.82
N ALA A 8 -6.27 -44.90 6.74
CA ALA A 8 -7.11 -43.76 6.38
C ALA A 8 -6.18 -42.62 5.95
N THR A 9 -6.36 -42.16 4.73
CA THR A 9 -5.80 -40.91 4.21
C THR A 9 -6.39 -39.76 5.02
N GLU A 10 -5.63 -39.28 5.99
CA GLU A 10 -5.94 -38.08 6.76
C GLU A 10 -5.60 -36.83 5.92
N ASP A 11 -6.44 -35.82 6.11
CA ASP A 11 -6.20 -34.40 5.89
C ASP A 11 -6.60 -33.75 4.54
N GLU A 12 -7.88 -33.88 4.18
CA GLU A 12 -8.65 -32.70 3.76
C GLU A 12 -9.29 -32.08 5.01
N ALA A 13 -8.49 -31.41 5.84
CA ALA A 13 -9.04 -30.43 6.77
C ALA A 13 -9.68 -29.32 5.91
N ALA A 14 -11.00 -29.20 5.97
CA ALA A 14 -11.72 -28.08 5.41
C ALA A 14 -11.14 -26.79 5.99
N PHE A 15 -10.29 -26.11 5.21
CA PHE A 15 -9.81 -24.78 5.54
C PHE A 15 -11.02 -23.86 5.48
N GLU A 16 -11.64 -23.57 6.62
CA GLU A 16 -12.67 -22.53 6.66
C GLU A 16 -11.99 -21.21 6.29
N PRO A 17 -12.40 -20.56 5.19
CA PRO A 17 -11.79 -19.31 4.78
C PRO A 17 -12.05 -18.27 5.87
N THR A 18 -10.98 -17.58 6.29
CA THR A 18 -11.14 -16.41 7.17
C THR A 18 -11.93 -15.34 6.40
N ARG A 19 -12.92 -14.75 7.06
CA ARG A 19 -13.93 -13.88 6.45
C ARG A 19 -13.99 -12.51 7.11
N THR A 20 -14.03 -11.48 6.29
CA THR A 20 -14.44 -10.12 6.69
C THR A 20 -15.58 -9.64 5.80
N THR A 21 -16.39 -8.75 6.35
CA THR A 21 -17.56 -8.23 5.64
C THR A 21 -17.56 -6.70 5.69
N PRO A 22 -16.76 -6.04 4.82
CA PRO A 22 -16.94 -4.61 4.56
C PRO A 22 -18.39 -4.25 4.23
N ALA A 23 -19.13 -5.16 3.57
CA ALA A 23 -20.55 -5.05 3.29
C ALA A 23 -21.30 -6.31 3.77
N PRO A 24 -21.94 -6.30 4.94
CA PRO A 24 -22.67 -7.46 5.47
C PRO A 24 -23.75 -8.01 4.54
N THR A 25 -24.42 -7.14 3.78
CA THR A 25 -25.42 -7.52 2.76
C THR A 25 -24.91 -7.38 1.33
N GLY A 26 -23.58 -7.42 1.14
CA GLY A 26 -22.94 -7.35 -0.17
C GLY A 26 -23.41 -8.44 -1.13
N ASP A 27 -23.36 -8.14 -2.42
CA ASP A 27 -23.79 -8.98 -3.55
C ASP A 27 -22.61 -9.63 -4.29
N LEU A 28 -21.39 -9.52 -3.76
CA LEU A 28 -20.19 -10.16 -4.31
C LEU A 28 -19.25 -10.60 -3.19
N ILE A 29 -18.57 -11.73 -3.39
CA ILE A 29 -17.48 -12.22 -2.54
C ILE A 29 -16.17 -12.18 -3.34
N LEU A 30 -15.16 -11.48 -2.83
CA LEU A 30 -13.79 -11.58 -3.33
C LEU A 30 -13.08 -12.73 -2.63
N VAL A 31 -12.43 -13.61 -3.39
CA VAL A 31 -11.62 -14.71 -2.86
C VAL A 31 -10.16 -14.37 -3.11
N VAL A 32 -9.44 -13.97 -2.07
CA VAL A 32 -8.15 -13.27 -2.16
C VAL A 32 -6.99 -14.12 -1.67
N GLY A 33 -5.91 -14.12 -2.43
CA GLY A 33 -4.65 -14.75 -2.05
C GLY A 33 -4.71 -16.29 -2.03
N PRO A 34 -3.57 -16.94 -1.74
CA PRO A 34 -3.47 -18.39 -1.66
C PRO A 34 -4.26 -18.98 -0.48
N SER A 35 -4.49 -18.18 0.57
CA SER A 35 -5.34 -18.56 1.71
C SER A 35 -6.84 -18.48 1.40
N ARG A 36 -7.24 -18.08 0.18
CA ARG A 36 -8.65 -17.97 -0.22
C ARG A 36 -9.48 -17.15 0.75
N TYR A 37 -8.92 -16.06 1.25
CA TYR A 37 -9.57 -15.16 2.19
C TYR A 37 -10.81 -14.55 1.55
N GLU A 38 -11.97 -14.64 2.21
CA GLU A 38 -13.25 -14.22 1.63
C GLU A 38 -13.68 -12.85 2.15
N ILE A 39 -13.87 -11.89 1.24
CA ILE A 39 -14.27 -10.52 1.55
C ILE A 39 -15.61 -10.22 0.89
N ARG A 40 -16.63 -9.94 1.70
CA ARG A 40 -17.98 -9.60 1.18
C ARG A 40 -18.12 -8.10 0.91
N VAL A 41 -18.47 -7.75 -0.33
CA VAL A 41 -18.49 -6.38 -0.86
C VAL A 41 -19.77 -6.10 -1.65
N TYR A 42 -20.09 -4.82 -1.87
CA TYR A 42 -21.06 -4.42 -2.89
C TYR A 42 -20.35 -4.22 -4.24
N ALA A 43 -20.72 -5.01 -5.25
CA ALA A 43 -20.15 -4.98 -6.60
C ALA A 43 -20.27 -3.59 -7.24
N LEU A 44 -21.41 -2.91 -7.05
CA LEU A 44 -21.65 -1.57 -7.59
C LEU A 44 -20.69 -0.53 -7.01
N ILE A 45 -20.47 -0.54 -5.69
CA ILE A 45 -19.55 0.43 -5.04
C ILE A 45 -18.12 0.17 -5.51
N LEU A 46 -17.71 -1.10 -5.54
CA LEU A 46 -16.37 -1.47 -5.97
C LEU A 46 -16.12 -1.13 -7.46
N SER A 47 -17.11 -1.36 -8.32
CA SER A 47 -17.05 -1.03 -9.75
C SER A 47 -17.01 0.48 -10.01
N ASN A 48 -17.74 1.27 -9.20
CA ASN A 48 -17.70 2.72 -9.30
C ASN A 48 -16.35 3.30 -8.85
N ALA A 49 -15.71 2.67 -7.87
CA ALA A 49 -14.40 3.09 -7.37
C ALA A 49 -13.24 2.62 -8.26
N SER A 50 -13.41 1.54 -9.03
CA SER A 50 -12.35 0.90 -9.80
C SER A 50 -12.82 0.45 -11.19
N PRO A 51 -12.29 1.05 -12.27
CA PRO A 51 -12.60 0.62 -13.63
C PRO A 51 -12.07 -0.79 -13.92
N ILE A 52 -10.99 -1.21 -13.26
CA ILE A 52 -10.43 -2.57 -13.38
C ILE A 52 -11.39 -3.60 -12.81
N PHE A 53 -11.96 -3.35 -11.63
CA PHE A 53 -12.99 -4.21 -11.07
C PHE A 53 -14.25 -4.23 -11.93
N ALA A 54 -14.72 -3.09 -12.43
CA ALA A 54 -15.85 -3.03 -13.37
C ALA A 54 -15.60 -3.88 -14.63
N SER A 55 -14.38 -3.82 -15.19
CA SER A 55 -13.99 -4.65 -16.34
C SER A 55 -13.90 -6.14 -15.99
N LYS A 56 -13.38 -6.51 -14.81
CA LYS A 56 -13.32 -7.90 -14.36
C LYS A 56 -14.72 -8.48 -14.15
N MET A 57 -15.62 -7.73 -13.52
CA MET A 57 -17.00 -8.14 -13.25
C MET A 57 -17.85 -8.27 -14.51
N SER A 58 -17.61 -7.44 -15.53
CA SER A 58 -18.31 -7.53 -16.82
C SER A 58 -17.83 -8.71 -17.68
N LYS A 59 -16.61 -9.19 -17.46
CA LYS A 59 -16.02 -10.35 -18.15
C LYS A 59 -16.19 -11.67 -17.38
N ALA A 60 -16.54 -11.59 -16.10
CA ALA A 60 -16.81 -12.77 -15.32
C ALA A 60 -18.11 -13.40 -15.81
N ASP A 61 -18.02 -14.62 -16.34
CA ASP A 61 -19.18 -15.47 -16.51
C ASP A 61 -19.67 -15.81 -15.09
N TYR A 62 -20.68 -15.08 -14.62
CA TYR A 62 -21.44 -15.46 -13.44
C TYR A 62 -22.15 -16.77 -13.78
N SER A 63 -21.48 -17.89 -13.55
CA SER A 63 -22.01 -19.22 -13.84
C SER A 63 -23.38 -19.38 -13.18
N GLU A 64 -24.37 -19.81 -13.96
CA GLU A 64 -25.73 -20.14 -13.51
C GLU A 64 -25.77 -21.26 -12.44
N ASP A 65 -24.62 -21.86 -12.12
CA ASP A 65 -24.39 -22.74 -10.96
C ASP A 65 -24.28 -21.99 -9.63
N ALA A 66 -24.67 -20.71 -9.60
CA ALA A 66 -24.98 -20.01 -8.36
C ALA A 66 -26.08 -20.80 -7.65
N VAL A 67 -25.70 -21.63 -6.69
CA VAL A 67 -26.59 -22.12 -5.65
C VAL A 67 -27.39 -20.91 -5.20
N VAL A 68 -28.71 -20.96 -5.37
CA VAL A 68 -29.68 -19.84 -5.33
C VAL A 68 -29.61 -18.95 -4.06
N SER A 69 -28.75 -19.29 -3.10
CA SER A 69 -28.56 -18.63 -1.82
C SER A 69 -27.23 -17.86 -1.65
N ASP A 70 -26.23 -18.00 -2.54
CA ASP A 70 -24.88 -17.46 -2.29
C ASP A 70 -24.46 -16.39 -3.31
N PRO A 71 -23.84 -15.27 -2.89
CA PRO A 71 -23.32 -14.27 -3.82
C PRO A 71 -22.25 -14.86 -4.74
N PRO A 72 -22.12 -14.35 -5.98
CA PRO A 72 -21.04 -14.73 -6.88
C PRO A 72 -19.65 -14.48 -6.28
N ARG A 73 -18.66 -15.25 -6.74
CA ARG A 73 -17.26 -15.19 -6.26
C ARG A 73 -16.32 -14.71 -7.35
N LEU A 74 -15.46 -13.74 -7.04
CA LEU A 74 -14.37 -13.27 -7.90
C LEU A 74 -13.02 -13.67 -7.30
N SER A 75 -12.25 -14.50 -8.02
CA SER A 75 -10.95 -15.00 -7.55
C SER A 75 -9.80 -14.04 -7.87
N LEU A 76 -8.99 -13.72 -6.86
CA LEU A 76 -7.85 -12.79 -6.89
C LEU A 76 -6.62 -13.44 -6.20
N PRO A 77 -6.05 -14.52 -6.78
CA PRO A 77 -5.05 -15.36 -6.10
C PRO A 77 -3.70 -14.67 -5.84
N ASP A 78 -3.35 -13.65 -6.62
CA ASP A 78 -2.05 -12.97 -6.55
C ASP A 78 -2.05 -11.74 -5.63
N ASP A 79 -3.20 -11.39 -5.05
CA ASP A 79 -3.34 -10.20 -4.21
C ASP A 79 -3.15 -10.52 -2.72
N ASP A 80 -2.61 -9.54 -1.99
CA ASP A 80 -2.46 -9.64 -0.54
C ASP A 80 -3.84 -9.53 0.14
N PRO A 81 -4.26 -10.54 0.94
CA PRO A 81 -5.56 -10.53 1.61
C PRO A 81 -5.79 -9.34 2.53
N LYS A 82 -4.77 -8.95 3.30
CA LYS A 82 -4.90 -7.92 4.33
C LYS A 82 -4.98 -6.53 3.70
N ALA A 83 -4.17 -6.25 2.69
CA ALA A 83 -4.22 -5.01 1.95
C ALA A 83 -5.53 -4.86 1.16
N MET A 84 -6.02 -5.95 0.55
CA MET A 84 -7.32 -5.96 -0.12
C MET A 84 -8.47 -5.69 0.85
N ASP A 85 -8.44 -6.29 2.04
CA ASP A 85 -9.44 -6.05 3.09
C ASP A 85 -9.50 -4.58 3.51
N ILE A 86 -8.34 -3.96 3.76
CA ILE A 86 -8.25 -2.53 4.11
C ILE A 86 -8.79 -1.66 2.96
N MET A 87 -8.35 -1.92 1.73
CA MET A 87 -8.79 -1.18 0.55
C MET A 87 -10.31 -1.27 0.38
N CYS A 88 -10.90 -2.46 0.53
CA CYS A 88 -12.35 -2.66 0.45
C CYS A 88 -13.09 -1.92 1.57
N HIS A 89 -12.62 -1.95 2.82
CA HIS A 89 -13.23 -1.19 3.90
C HIS A 89 -13.27 0.32 3.60
N ILE A 90 -12.16 0.87 3.10
CA ILE A 90 -12.09 2.30 2.73
C ILE A 90 -13.05 2.62 1.58
N ILE A 91 -13.05 1.82 0.51
CA ILE A 91 -13.94 2.01 -0.65
C ILE A 91 -15.41 1.95 -0.25
N HIS A 92 -15.76 1.09 0.71
CA HIS A 92 -17.12 0.99 1.25
C HIS A 92 -17.50 2.11 2.22
N GLY A 93 -16.60 3.06 2.49
CA GLY A 93 -16.84 4.16 3.42
C GLY A 93 -16.90 3.70 4.87
N ASN A 94 -16.42 2.49 5.17
CA ASN A 94 -16.24 2.07 6.55
C ASN A 94 -15.15 2.95 7.15
N GLY A 95 -15.44 3.57 8.29
CA GLY A 95 -14.45 4.42 8.95
C GLY A 95 -13.16 3.64 9.19
N LEU A 96 -12.01 4.31 9.03
CA LEU A 96 -10.72 3.73 9.41
C LEU A 96 -10.79 3.36 10.89
N SER A 97 -10.81 2.06 11.18
CA SER A 97 -10.71 1.56 12.54
C SER A 97 -9.37 2.00 13.16
N ALA A 98 -9.25 1.95 14.49
CA ALA A 98 -7.96 2.23 15.14
C ALA A 98 -6.84 1.36 14.54
N GLU A 99 -7.14 0.09 14.26
CA GLU A 99 -6.22 -0.86 13.65
C GLU A 99 -5.82 -0.51 12.22
N MET A 100 -6.72 0.11 11.43
CA MET A 100 -6.43 0.57 10.07
C MET A 100 -5.67 1.90 10.03
N ARG A 101 -5.77 2.71 11.08
CA ARG A 101 -5.00 3.95 11.21
C ARG A 101 -3.54 3.67 11.53
N GLU A 102 -3.27 2.67 12.34
CA GLU A 102 -1.93 2.34 12.84
C GLU A 102 -1.34 1.11 12.14
N ILE A 103 -1.50 1.03 10.82
CA ILE A 103 -0.87 -0.02 10.02
C ILE A 103 0.61 0.27 9.74
N PRO A 104 1.47 -0.76 9.62
CA PRO A 104 2.88 -0.55 9.35
C PRO A 104 3.12 -0.03 7.91
N PRO A 105 4.19 0.74 7.67
CA PRO A 105 4.49 1.32 6.35
C PRO A 105 4.55 0.34 5.18
N ASN A 106 5.07 -0.87 5.39
CA ASN A 106 5.11 -1.89 4.35
C ASN A 106 3.69 -2.31 3.91
N LEU A 107 2.73 -2.35 4.85
CA LEU A 107 1.33 -2.62 4.52
C LEU A 107 0.66 -1.43 3.83
N ILE A 108 1.01 -0.19 4.19
CA ILE A 108 0.59 1.01 3.46
C ILE A 108 1.06 0.95 2.01
N LEU A 109 2.31 0.55 1.77
CA LEU A 109 2.86 0.34 0.42
C LEU A 109 2.08 -0.73 -0.34
N THR A 110 1.80 -1.89 0.27
CA THR A 110 0.99 -2.93 -0.38
C THR A 110 -0.40 -2.42 -0.75
N VAL A 111 -1.06 -1.65 0.13
CA VAL A 111 -2.36 -1.02 -0.18
C VAL A 111 -2.23 -0.02 -1.33
N ALA A 112 -1.17 0.79 -1.35
CA ALA A 112 -0.90 1.74 -2.44
C ALA A 112 -0.72 1.03 -3.79
N GLY A 113 0.05 -0.07 -3.80
CA GLY A 113 0.23 -0.92 -4.97
C GLY A 113 -1.08 -1.51 -5.48
N LEU A 114 -1.94 -2.03 -4.59
CA LEU A 114 -3.28 -2.50 -4.98
C LEU A 114 -4.14 -1.36 -5.53
N ALA A 115 -4.14 -0.19 -4.89
CA ALA A 115 -4.92 0.95 -5.35
C ALA A 115 -4.48 1.41 -6.75
N ALA A 116 -3.17 1.38 -7.04
CA ALA A 116 -2.63 1.63 -8.37
C ALA A 116 -3.01 0.52 -9.36
N LYS A 117 -2.87 -0.76 -8.98
CA LYS A 117 -3.22 -1.94 -9.81
C LYS A 117 -4.68 -1.94 -10.24
N TYR A 118 -5.58 -1.55 -9.34
CA TYR A 118 -7.02 -1.50 -9.57
C TYR A 118 -7.51 -0.12 -10.02
N ASP A 119 -6.62 0.86 -10.20
CA ASP A 119 -6.91 2.23 -10.61
C ASP A 119 -8.00 2.89 -9.74
N CYS A 120 -7.87 2.76 -8.43
CA CYS A 120 -8.79 3.30 -7.42
C CYS A 120 -8.09 4.20 -6.39
N THR A 121 -6.91 4.74 -6.71
CA THR A 121 -6.16 5.64 -5.82
C THR A 121 -6.98 6.84 -5.35
N LEU A 122 -7.84 7.39 -6.21
CA LEU A 122 -8.73 8.50 -5.86
C LEU A 122 -9.70 8.15 -4.71
N ALA A 123 -10.23 6.92 -4.68
CA ALA A 123 -11.11 6.46 -3.61
C ALA A 123 -10.39 6.35 -2.26
N LEU A 124 -9.05 6.21 -2.28
CA LEU A 124 -8.22 6.09 -1.08
C LEU A 124 -7.57 7.42 -0.65
N THR A 125 -7.88 8.55 -1.31
CA THR A 125 -7.24 9.86 -1.06
C THR A 125 -7.22 10.25 0.41
N ALA A 126 -8.35 10.10 1.12
CA ALA A 126 -8.44 10.47 2.54
C ALA A 126 -7.55 9.60 3.44
N ALA A 127 -7.42 8.31 3.12
CA ALA A 127 -6.51 7.42 3.84
C ALA A 127 -5.05 7.74 3.52
N ALA A 128 -4.74 8.05 2.26
CA ALA A 128 -3.41 8.46 1.83
C ALA A 128 -2.95 9.76 2.51
N GLU A 129 -3.81 10.79 2.59
CA GLU A 129 -3.51 12.04 3.30
C GLU A 129 -3.22 11.81 4.79
N TYR A 130 -3.91 10.85 5.41
CA TYR A 130 -3.66 10.49 6.82
C TYR A 130 -2.34 9.72 7.00
N TRP A 131 -2.14 8.65 6.22
CA TRP A 131 -0.95 7.79 6.34
C TRP A 131 0.35 8.48 5.89
N LEU A 132 0.24 9.47 5.00
CA LEU A 132 1.36 10.19 4.41
C LEU A 132 1.40 11.66 4.87
N SER A 133 0.87 11.94 6.06
CA SER A 133 0.88 13.29 6.61
C SER A 133 2.32 13.81 6.77
N PRO A 134 2.55 15.13 6.73
CA PRO A 134 3.88 15.70 6.90
C PRO A 134 4.58 15.21 8.18
N GLU A 135 3.85 15.07 9.28
CA GLU A 135 4.39 14.60 10.56
C GLU A 135 4.95 13.18 10.46
N ILE A 136 4.32 12.32 9.67
CA ILE A 136 4.81 10.96 9.40
C ILE A 136 5.98 11.02 8.42
N MET A 137 5.85 11.78 7.34
CA MET A 137 6.88 11.89 6.29
C MET A 137 8.18 12.54 6.77
N ASP A 138 8.13 13.44 7.75
CA ASP A 138 9.32 14.08 8.33
C ASP A 138 10.26 13.08 9.02
N THR A 139 9.72 11.92 9.40
CA THR A 139 10.45 10.89 10.14
C THR A 139 11.07 9.81 9.25
N ILE A 140 10.99 9.93 7.91
CA ILE A 140 11.59 8.95 7.01
C ILE A 140 13.12 8.99 7.01
N ALA A 141 13.70 10.16 7.32
CA ALA A 141 15.13 10.34 7.47
C ALA A 141 15.44 11.32 8.60
N GLN A 142 16.43 10.94 9.40
CA GLN A 142 16.93 11.75 10.50
C GLN A 142 18.40 11.41 10.74
N SER A 143 19.22 12.42 11.01
CA SER A 143 20.62 12.22 11.41
C SER A 143 21.46 11.47 10.38
N GLY A 144 21.21 11.69 9.08
CA GLY A 144 22.01 11.07 8.01
C GLY A 144 21.57 9.68 7.55
N VAL A 145 20.47 9.14 8.09
CA VAL A 145 20.05 7.74 7.84
C VAL A 145 18.60 7.69 7.37
N VAL A 146 18.33 6.87 6.34
CA VAL A 146 16.94 6.46 5.99
C VAL A 146 16.46 5.47 7.04
N HIS A 147 15.32 5.73 7.65
CA HIS A 147 14.67 4.75 8.52
C HIS A 147 14.17 3.57 7.67
N PRO A 148 14.73 2.35 7.84
CA PRO A 148 14.42 1.22 6.97
C PRO A 148 12.94 0.85 6.97
N GLU A 149 12.26 1.07 8.09
CA GLU A 149 10.83 0.81 8.25
C GLU A 149 9.95 1.85 7.55
N LYS A 150 10.46 3.03 7.20
CA LYS A 150 9.66 4.16 6.69
C LYS A 150 9.94 4.51 5.24
N LYS A 151 10.97 3.93 4.63
CA LYS A 151 11.26 4.10 3.19
C LYS A 151 10.07 3.73 2.29
N ASP A 152 9.28 2.75 2.74
CA ASP A 152 8.09 2.24 2.04
C ASP A 152 6.99 3.31 1.93
N LEU A 153 6.98 4.33 2.81
CA LEU A 153 6.04 5.45 2.72
C LEU A 153 6.32 6.34 1.50
N LEU A 154 7.58 6.50 1.10
CA LEU A 154 7.91 7.27 -0.10
C LEU A 154 7.42 6.55 -1.36
N LEU A 155 7.59 5.22 -1.40
CA LEU A 155 7.06 4.38 -2.48
C LEU A 155 5.53 4.38 -2.47
N ALA A 156 4.90 4.33 -1.29
CA ALA A 156 3.46 4.42 -1.16
C ALA A 156 2.94 5.77 -1.70
N ALA A 157 3.62 6.88 -1.38
CA ALA A 157 3.29 8.20 -1.92
C ALA A 157 3.38 8.24 -3.46
N TYR A 158 4.37 7.58 -4.04
CA TYR A 158 4.47 7.42 -5.49
C TYR A 158 3.27 6.63 -6.07
N TRP A 159 2.95 5.45 -5.51
CA TRP A 159 1.87 4.60 -6.01
C TRP A 159 0.48 5.22 -5.83
N PHE A 160 0.22 5.90 -4.73
CA PHE A 160 -1.00 6.68 -4.52
C PHE A 160 -1.09 7.91 -5.43
N ARG A 161 0.00 8.29 -6.11
CA ARG A 161 0.14 9.55 -6.86
C ARG A 161 -0.04 10.77 -5.94
N HIS A 162 0.41 10.67 -4.70
CA HIS A 162 0.26 11.68 -3.65
C HIS A 162 1.42 12.70 -3.70
N GLY A 163 1.34 13.65 -4.64
CA GLY A 163 2.43 14.57 -4.97
C GLY A 163 3.03 15.32 -3.78
N ARG A 164 2.19 15.88 -2.88
CA ARG A 164 2.67 16.65 -1.71
C ARG A 164 3.50 15.80 -0.74
N ALA A 165 3.09 14.56 -0.51
CA ALA A 165 3.83 13.67 0.40
C ALA A 165 5.10 13.17 -0.26
N PHE A 166 5.05 12.86 -1.56
CA PHE A 166 6.23 12.45 -2.31
C PHE A 166 7.28 13.57 -2.33
N GLU A 167 6.86 14.81 -2.54
CA GLU A 167 7.73 16.00 -2.46
C GLU A 167 8.32 16.18 -1.06
N ALA A 168 7.48 16.15 -0.01
CA ALA A 168 7.95 16.30 1.37
C ALA A 168 8.97 15.22 1.75
N GLY A 169 8.69 13.96 1.42
CA GLY A 169 9.60 12.85 1.68
C GLY A 169 10.89 12.95 0.87
N SER A 170 10.80 13.14 -0.45
CA SER A 170 12.01 13.26 -1.28
C SER A 170 12.90 14.45 -0.85
N LEU A 171 12.31 15.59 -0.50
CA LEU A 171 13.05 16.74 0.05
C LEU A 171 13.75 16.37 1.36
N ARG A 172 13.06 15.67 2.28
CA ARG A 172 13.65 15.22 3.54
C ARG A 172 14.85 14.29 3.32
N LEU A 173 14.78 13.41 2.32
CA LEU A 173 15.92 12.56 1.96
C LEU A 173 17.10 13.40 1.45
N ILE A 174 16.86 14.33 0.54
CA ILE A 174 17.92 15.18 -0.04
C ILE A 174 18.61 16.03 1.02
N THR A 175 17.85 16.56 2.00
CA THR A 175 18.41 17.45 3.02
C THR A 175 19.14 16.72 4.14
N GLU A 176 18.69 15.52 4.51
CA GLU A 176 19.26 14.78 5.65
C GLU A 176 20.35 13.80 5.23
N ILE A 177 20.31 13.26 4.00
CA ILE A 177 21.21 12.18 3.59
C ILE A 177 22.29 12.71 2.66
N SER A 178 23.53 12.41 3.01
CA SER A 178 24.69 12.82 2.24
C SER A 178 25.08 11.70 1.26
N TRP A 179 24.98 11.97 -0.05
CA TRP A 179 25.65 11.27 -1.15
C TRP A 179 25.21 9.85 -1.53
N SER A 180 24.34 9.17 -0.78
CA SER A 180 23.82 7.85 -1.19
C SER A 180 22.36 7.62 -0.80
N PHE A 181 21.55 7.24 -1.78
CA PHE A 181 20.15 6.83 -1.60
C PHE A 181 19.97 5.32 -1.82
N SER A 182 21.06 4.54 -1.85
CA SER A 182 21.01 3.10 -2.10
C SER A 182 20.18 2.34 -1.07
N SER A 183 20.00 2.90 0.14
CA SER A 183 19.17 2.33 1.20
C SER A 183 17.66 2.38 0.93
N LEU A 184 17.22 3.06 -0.13
CA LEU A 184 15.83 2.97 -0.59
C LEU A 184 15.53 1.62 -1.25
N ALA A 185 16.51 1.11 -1.99
CA ALA A 185 16.47 -0.21 -2.61
C ALA A 185 16.73 -1.29 -1.55
N ASP A 186 15.99 -2.38 -1.61
CA ASP A 186 16.15 -3.51 -0.70
C ASP A 186 16.90 -4.69 -1.33
N GLY A 187 17.28 -4.56 -2.61
CA GLY A 187 18.01 -5.58 -3.36
C GLY A 187 17.14 -6.76 -3.79
N LYS A 188 15.83 -6.71 -3.59
CA LYS A 188 14.88 -7.73 -4.04
C LYS A 188 14.42 -7.44 -5.46
N SER A 189 14.02 -8.47 -6.19
CA SER A 189 13.34 -8.28 -7.47
C SER A 189 11.90 -7.81 -7.25
N GLY A 190 11.46 -6.78 -7.98
CA GLY A 190 10.06 -6.33 -7.95
C GLY A 190 9.88 -4.94 -8.54
N GLU A 191 8.62 -4.52 -8.68
CA GLU A 191 8.29 -3.17 -9.16
C GLU A 191 8.75 -2.09 -8.18
N ASP A 192 8.59 -2.33 -6.88
CA ASP A 192 9.01 -1.42 -5.82
C ASP A 192 10.53 -1.16 -5.85
N GLU A 193 11.34 -2.19 -6.13
CA GLU A 193 12.79 -2.04 -6.29
C GLU A 193 13.13 -1.16 -7.50
N ILE A 194 12.46 -1.38 -8.64
CA ILE A 194 12.68 -0.57 -9.85
C ILE A 194 12.32 0.89 -9.59
N VAL A 195 11.21 1.14 -8.88
CA VAL A 195 10.80 2.49 -8.49
C VAL A 195 11.81 3.09 -7.51
N ALA A 196 12.24 2.35 -6.48
CA ALA A 196 13.24 2.82 -5.52
C ALA A 196 14.57 3.20 -6.18
N LEU A 197 15.07 2.36 -7.09
CA LEU A 197 16.29 2.63 -7.85
C LEU A 197 16.14 3.85 -8.75
N ARG A 198 14.98 4.02 -9.40
CA ARG A 198 14.71 5.21 -10.21
C ARG A 198 14.69 6.47 -9.35
N ILE A 199 13.99 6.46 -8.22
CA ILE A 199 13.98 7.59 -7.28
C ILE A 199 15.40 7.90 -6.82
N ALA A 200 16.16 6.90 -6.35
CA ALA A 200 17.53 7.09 -5.90
C ALA A 200 18.43 7.72 -6.97
N SER A 201 18.28 7.29 -8.23
CA SER A 201 18.98 7.88 -9.38
C SER A 201 18.59 9.34 -9.59
N GLU A 202 17.30 9.65 -9.67
CA GLU A 202 16.82 11.02 -9.89
C GLU A 202 17.29 11.96 -8.77
N LEU A 203 17.21 11.54 -7.50
CA LEU A 203 17.68 12.34 -6.36
C LEU A 203 19.19 12.61 -6.43
N PHE A 204 20.00 11.65 -6.88
CA PHE A 204 21.45 11.83 -7.04
C PHE A 204 21.80 12.88 -8.12
N PHE A 205 21.00 12.96 -9.19
CA PHE A 205 21.23 13.91 -10.28
C PHE A 205 20.53 15.25 -10.08
N THR A 206 19.74 15.44 -9.02
CA THR A 206 19.22 16.77 -8.70
C THR A 206 20.37 17.70 -8.33
N PRO A 207 20.63 18.78 -9.12
CA PRO A 207 21.58 19.79 -8.71
C PRO A 207 21.01 20.47 -7.48
N ILE A 208 21.53 20.13 -6.30
CA ILE A 208 21.09 20.72 -5.03
C ILE A 208 21.13 22.25 -5.16
N LEU A 209 19.97 22.85 -4.86
CA LEU A 209 19.71 24.26 -4.58
C LEU A 209 20.96 25.03 -4.12
N THR A 210 21.69 25.63 -5.06
CA THR A 210 22.81 26.53 -4.76
C THR A 210 22.44 27.93 -4.28
N PRO A 211 21.20 28.48 -4.34
CA PRO A 211 20.97 29.80 -3.76
C PRO A 211 20.59 29.81 -2.27
N TYR A 212 19.89 28.79 -1.76
CA TYR A 212 19.25 28.91 -0.43
C TYR A 212 20.21 28.68 0.75
N LEU A 213 21.25 27.86 0.59
CA LEU A 213 22.27 27.69 1.63
C LEU A 213 23.29 28.84 1.68
N VAL A 214 23.41 29.64 0.62
CA VAL A 214 24.34 30.80 0.61
C VAL A 214 23.76 31.98 1.40
N GLN A 215 22.44 32.14 1.45
CA GLN A 215 21.81 33.23 2.23
C GLN A 215 21.99 33.03 3.75
N ASP A 216 21.82 31.82 4.27
CA ASP A 216 21.99 31.55 5.70
C ASP A 216 23.45 31.61 6.18
N ILE A 217 24.42 31.34 5.29
CA ILE A 217 25.86 31.45 5.60
C ILE A 217 26.31 32.91 5.53
N GLN A 218 25.74 33.73 4.65
CA GLN A 218 26.05 35.17 4.58
C GLN A 218 25.42 35.96 5.74
N GLU A 219 24.18 35.65 6.16
CA GLU A 219 23.55 36.35 7.31
C GLU A 219 24.22 36.02 8.65
N LYS A 220 24.75 34.82 8.83
CA LYS A 220 25.55 34.47 10.03
C LYS A 220 26.95 35.06 10.03
N SER A 221 27.53 35.34 8.86
CA SER A 221 28.87 35.93 8.77
C SER A 221 28.88 37.44 8.99
N VAL A 222 27.79 38.14 8.66
CA VAL A 222 27.68 39.61 8.86
C VAL A 222 27.44 39.98 10.33
N ASN A 223 26.84 39.09 11.13
CA ASN A 223 26.52 39.37 12.55
C ASN A 223 27.65 39.04 13.54
N VAL A 224 28.79 38.53 13.09
CA VAL A 224 29.96 38.22 13.95
C VAL A 224 31.02 39.33 13.93
N GLU A 225 30.92 40.31 13.03
CA GLU A 225 31.91 41.40 12.88
C GLU A 225 31.51 42.73 13.55
N ILE A 226 30.42 42.77 14.34
CA ILE A 226 30.06 43.96 15.13
C ILE A 226 29.95 43.58 16.61
N LYS A 227 31.10 43.46 17.28
CA LYS A 227 31.20 43.67 18.72
C LYS A 227 32.60 44.10 19.15
#